data_AF-A0A8S0H6B1-F1
#
_entry.id   AF-A0A8S0H6B1-F1
#
_cell.length_a   1.000
_cell.length_b   1.000
_cell.length_c   1.000
_cell.angle_alpha   90.00
_cell.angle_beta   90.00
_cell.angle_gamma   90.00
#
_symmetry.space_group_name_H-M   'P 1'
#
loop_
_entity.id
_entity.type
_entity.pdbx_description
1 polymer ?
#
loop_
_entity_poly.entity_id
_entity_poly.type
_entity_poly.pdbx_seq_one_letter_code
_entity_poly.pdbx_strand_id
1 'polypeptide(L)'
;MCGSGMEATILAHDMLLAGSAEVVIAGGMESMSNAPYLLDRARSGYRMGHGKVLDHMFLDGLEDAYDKGRLMGTFAEDCAEANGFTRQAQDDFAVASLTRAQQAIKDGLFKDEIVPLQVMVGKESKLISDDEQPPKAKLDKIPTLKPAFRDAGTVTAANSSSISDGAAALVLMRRSEADKRGLKPLAVIHGHAAFADSPGLFPVAPVGAIERLMKKTGWSLNEVDLFEINEAFAVVSLVTMSKLEIPTPRSTCTAALAPWATRSALPVRGSW
;
A
#
# COMPACT_ATOMS: atom_id res chain seq x y z
N MET A 1 8.99 -0.40 -6.36
CA MET A 1 8.60 -0.84 -5.00
C MET A 1 7.40 -0.05 -4.51
N CYS A 2 6.79 -0.44 -3.38
CA CYS A 2 5.47 0.04 -2.93
C CYS A 2 5.31 1.56 -2.83
N GLY A 3 6.38 2.31 -2.54
CA GLY A 3 6.32 3.77 -2.36
C GLY A 3 6.17 4.59 -3.66
N SER A 4 6.25 3.98 -4.85
CA SER A 4 6.35 4.71 -6.12
C SER A 4 5.21 5.71 -6.36
N GLY A 5 3.96 5.32 -6.09
CA GLY A 5 2.80 6.21 -6.30
C GLY A 5 2.82 7.43 -5.37
N MET A 6 3.20 7.22 -4.11
CA MET A 6 3.34 8.30 -3.13
C MET A 6 4.54 9.20 -3.45
N GLU A 7 5.66 8.63 -3.89
CA GLU A 7 6.83 9.39 -4.32
C GLU A 7 6.52 10.28 -5.52
N ALA A 8 5.72 9.80 -6.48
CA ALA A 8 5.26 10.63 -7.59
C ALA A 8 4.47 11.86 -7.11
N THR A 9 3.61 11.69 -6.10
CA THR A 9 2.88 12.81 -5.46
C THR A 9 3.82 13.77 -4.73
N ILE A 10 4.84 13.26 -4.04
CA ILE A 10 5.87 14.06 -3.35
C ILE A 10 6.63 14.94 -4.36
N LEU A 11 7.11 14.33 -5.45
CA LEU A 11 7.81 15.05 -6.52
C LEU A 11 6.91 16.10 -7.18
N ALA A 12 5.66 15.76 -7.46
CA ALA A 12 4.70 16.68 -8.04
C ALA A 12 4.40 17.89 -7.13
N HIS A 13 4.26 17.65 -5.81
CA HIS A 13 4.15 18.73 -4.83
C HIS A 13 5.36 19.67 -4.89
N ASP A 14 6.58 19.13 -4.90
CA ASP A 14 7.80 19.95 -4.91
C ASP A 14 7.99 20.71 -6.22
N MET A 15 7.61 20.11 -7.36
CA MET A 15 7.59 20.80 -8.66
C MET A 15 6.63 22.00 -8.67
N LEU A 16 5.44 21.85 -8.07
CA LEU A 16 4.45 22.93 -7.95
C LEU A 16 4.97 24.06 -7.03
N LEU A 17 5.61 23.73 -5.91
CA LEU A 17 6.21 24.72 -5.02
C LEU A 17 7.40 25.45 -5.66
N ALA A 18 8.24 24.73 -6.39
CA ALA A 18 9.37 25.31 -7.12
C ALA A 18 8.93 26.21 -8.30
N GLY A 19 7.66 26.11 -8.74
CA GLY A 19 7.15 26.84 -9.90
C GLY A 19 7.55 26.22 -11.24
N SER A 20 8.08 25.00 -11.24
CA SER A 20 8.45 24.26 -12.46
C SER A 20 7.22 23.76 -13.22
N ALA A 21 6.08 23.64 -12.54
CA ALA A 21 4.78 23.31 -13.12
C ALA A 21 3.67 24.07 -12.41
N GLU A 22 2.53 24.26 -13.09
CA GLU A 22 1.32 24.88 -12.51
C GLU A 22 0.23 23.85 -12.19
N VAL A 23 0.20 22.75 -12.95
CA VAL A 23 -0.73 21.62 -12.84
C VAL A 23 0.05 20.34 -13.08
N VAL A 24 -0.10 19.34 -12.21
CA VAL A 24 0.57 18.03 -12.35
C VAL A 24 -0.42 16.90 -12.08
N ILE A 25 -0.37 15.85 -12.89
CA ILE A 25 -1.02 14.56 -12.58
C ILE A 25 0.04 13.66 -11.94
N ALA A 26 -0.27 13.13 -10.77
CA ALA A 26 0.63 12.26 -10.02
C ALA A 26 -0.11 11.02 -9.55
N GLY A 27 0.57 9.88 -9.47
CA GLY A 27 -0.07 8.63 -9.09
C GLY A 27 0.81 7.42 -9.35
N GLY A 28 0.18 6.25 -9.37
CA GLY A 28 0.84 4.99 -9.66
C GLY A 28 -0.12 4.02 -10.36
N MET A 29 0.45 3.04 -11.03
CA MET A 29 -0.28 1.93 -11.65
C MET A 29 0.58 0.69 -11.57
N GLU A 30 -0.05 -0.46 -11.43
CA GLU A 30 0.61 -1.76 -11.44
C GLU A 30 -0.33 -2.82 -12.00
N SER A 31 0.24 -3.77 -12.75
CA SER A 31 -0.46 -4.99 -13.10
C SER A 31 0.42 -6.20 -12.82
N MET A 32 0.34 -6.67 -11.57
CA MET A 32 1.10 -7.83 -11.11
C MET A 32 0.67 -9.12 -11.84
N SER A 33 -0.61 -9.23 -12.22
CA SER A 33 -1.12 -10.38 -12.99
C SER A 33 -0.49 -10.52 -14.37
N ASN A 34 0.02 -9.42 -14.95
CA ASN A 34 0.67 -9.38 -16.26
C ASN A 34 2.20 -9.40 -16.18
N ALA A 35 2.79 -9.62 -15.01
CA ALA A 35 4.24 -9.72 -14.88
C ALA A 35 4.79 -10.92 -15.70
N PRO A 36 5.82 -10.70 -16.54
CA PRO A 36 6.37 -11.76 -17.37
C PRO A 36 7.31 -12.68 -16.59
N TYR A 37 7.73 -13.77 -17.23
CA TYR A 37 8.91 -14.52 -16.82
C TYR A 37 10.15 -14.06 -17.61
N LEU A 38 11.32 -14.12 -16.98
CA LEU A 38 12.58 -13.66 -17.52
C LEU A 38 13.59 -14.80 -17.72
N LEU A 39 14.45 -14.64 -18.72
CA LEU A 39 15.58 -15.51 -19.03
C LEU A 39 16.88 -14.70 -18.99
N ASP A 40 17.63 -14.85 -17.91
CA ASP A 40 18.82 -14.07 -17.56
C ASP A 40 19.96 -14.11 -18.60
N ARG A 41 20.07 -15.19 -19.38
CA ARG A 41 21.17 -15.42 -20.33
C ARG A 41 20.70 -15.61 -21.77
N ALA A 42 19.40 -15.45 -22.06
CA ALA A 42 18.88 -15.65 -23.42
C ALA A 42 19.55 -14.76 -24.46
N ARG A 43 19.93 -13.53 -24.08
CA ARG A 43 20.58 -12.57 -24.99
C ARG A 43 21.99 -12.99 -25.42
N SER A 44 22.80 -13.52 -24.49
CA SER A 44 24.17 -13.97 -24.78
C SER A 44 24.26 -15.47 -25.13
N GLY A 45 23.20 -16.23 -24.90
CA GLY A 45 23.08 -17.65 -25.16
C GLY A 45 23.43 -18.53 -23.96
N TYR A 46 22.64 -19.58 -23.73
CA TYR A 46 22.86 -20.54 -22.63
C TYR A 46 23.98 -21.55 -22.89
N ARG A 47 24.42 -21.71 -24.16
CA ARG A 47 25.38 -22.71 -24.64
C ARG A 47 24.97 -24.16 -24.37
N MET A 48 25.10 -24.63 -23.12
CA MET A 48 24.80 -26.01 -22.69
C MET A 48 24.51 -26.06 -21.19
N GLY A 49 23.54 -26.86 -20.77
CA GLY A 49 23.12 -27.03 -19.36
C GLY A 49 21.78 -26.38 -19.02
N HIS A 50 21.27 -26.63 -17.82
CA HIS A 50 20.00 -26.07 -17.35
C HIS A 50 20.10 -24.57 -17.03
N GLY A 51 18.98 -23.86 -17.25
CA GLY A 51 18.80 -22.46 -16.87
C GLY A 51 17.61 -22.29 -15.91
N LYS A 52 17.53 -21.13 -15.26
CA LYS A 52 16.37 -20.76 -14.46
C LYS A 52 15.47 -19.86 -15.28
N VAL A 53 14.17 -20.06 -15.14
CA VAL A 53 13.14 -19.12 -15.59
C VAL A 53 12.77 -18.31 -14.36
N LEU A 54 12.95 -16.99 -14.40
CA LEU A 54 12.78 -16.12 -13.25
C LEU A 54 11.40 -15.46 -13.32
N ASP A 55 10.68 -15.42 -12.20
CA ASP A 55 9.45 -14.66 -12.09
C ASP A 55 9.81 -13.17 -11.87
N HIS A 56 9.39 -12.29 -12.79
CA HIS A 56 9.69 -10.85 -12.72
C HIS A 56 9.07 -10.19 -11.49
N MET A 57 7.85 -10.59 -11.11
CA MET A 57 7.16 -10.02 -9.96
C MET A 57 7.92 -10.29 -8.67
N PHE A 58 8.46 -11.51 -8.54
CA PHE A 58 9.30 -11.87 -7.41
C PHE A 58 10.62 -11.09 -7.47
N LEU A 59 11.33 -11.21 -8.58
CA LEU A 59 12.68 -10.65 -8.74
C LEU A 59 12.73 -9.13 -8.51
N ASP A 60 11.79 -8.38 -9.09
CA ASP A 60 11.84 -6.91 -9.10
C ASP A 60 10.89 -6.28 -8.06
N GLY A 61 9.99 -7.06 -7.46
CA GLY A 61 8.92 -6.54 -6.61
C GLY A 61 8.81 -7.14 -5.20
N LEU A 62 9.18 -8.42 -5.01
CA LEU A 62 8.89 -9.15 -3.76
C LEU A 62 10.12 -9.82 -3.11
N GLU A 63 11.27 -9.77 -3.77
CA GLU A 63 12.56 -10.24 -3.25
C GLU A 63 13.44 -9.05 -2.85
N ASP A 64 14.27 -9.25 -1.82
CA ASP A 64 15.25 -8.24 -1.43
C ASP A 64 16.41 -8.19 -2.43
N ALA A 65 16.83 -6.97 -2.76
CA ALA A 65 17.91 -6.74 -3.69
C ALA A 65 19.28 -7.10 -3.10
N TYR A 66 19.42 -7.11 -1.77
CA TYR A 66 20.68 -7.34 -1.07
C TYR A 66 20.81 -8.80 -0.64
N ASP A 67 19.77 -9.38 -0.06
CA ASP A 67 19.64 -10.79 0.32
C ASP A 67 18.88 -11.56 -0.77
N LYS A 68 19.60 -11.92 -1.85
CA LYS A 68 19.01 -12.47 -3.07
C LYS A 68 18.14 -13.70 -2.80
N GLY A 69 16.90 -13.67 -3.28
CA GLY A 69 15.93 -14.75 -3.12
C GLY A 69 15.16 -14.70 -1.79
N ARG A 70 15.47 -13.74 -0.91
CA ARG A 70 14.73 -13.55 0.34
C ARG A 70 13.47 -12.74 0.10
N LEU A 71 12.32 -13.34 0.38
CA LEU A 71 11.01 -12.72 0.18
C LEU A 71 10.69 -11.67 1.25
N MET A 72 9.96 -10.62 0.87
CA MET A 72 9.52 -9.54 1.77
C MET A 72 8.82 -10.06 3.04
N GLY A 73 8.02 -11.11 2.93
CA GLY A 73 7.30 -11.69 4.07
C GLY A 73 8.21 -12.29 5.15
N THR A 74 9.44 -12.66 4.82
CA THR A 74 10.42 -13.11 5.83
C THR A 74 10.90 -11.96 6.74
N PHE A 75 10.90 -10.71 6.28
CA PHE A 75 11.19 -9.56 7.13
C PHE A 75 10.00 -9.15 7.98
N ALA A 76 8.77 -9.35 7.47
CA ALA A 76 7.56 -9.20 8.28
C ALA A 76 7.55 -10.17 9.46
N GLU A 77 7.98 -11.41 9.21
CA GLU A 77 8.21 -12.42 10.23
C GLU A 77 9.24 -11.99 11.29
N ASP A 78 10.41 -11.50 10.86
CA ASP A 78 11.43 -10.96 11.78
C ASP A 78 10.88 -9.78 12.61
N CYS A 79 10.10 -8.90 11.98
CA CYS A 79 9.46 -7.78 12.66
C CYS A 79 8.44 -8.26 13.71
N ALA A 80 7.63 -9.28 13.38
CA ALA A 80 6.64 -9.83 14.30
C ALA A 80 7.32 -10.42 15.52
N GLU A 81 8.38 -11.20 15.32
CA GLU A 81 9.18 -11.80 16.39
C GLU A 81 9.85 -10.73 17.26
N ALA A 82 10.54 -9.76 16.65
CA ALA A 82 11.27 -8.73 17.36
C ALA A 82 10.37 -7.79 18.19
N ASN A 83 9.10 -7.64 17.81
CA ASN A 83 8.13 -6.78 18.52
C ASN A 83 7.07 -7.59 19.28
N GLY A 84 7.18 -8.93 19.35
CA GLY A 84 6.28 -9.77 20.12
C GLY A 84 4.85 -9.88 19.59
N PHE A 85 4.62 -9.63 18.29
CA PHE A 85 3.30 -9.78 17.68
C PHE A 85 2.97 -11.24 17.40
N THR A 86 1.94 -11.74 18.08
CA THR A 86 1.49 -13.12 17.92
C THR A 86 0.75 -13.32 16.59
N ARG A 87 0.67 -14.58 16.15
CA ARG A 87 -0.21 -14.98 15.04
C ARG A 87 -1.65 -14.52 15.24
N GLN A 88 -2.19 -14.70 16.46
CA GLN A 88 -3.56 -14.30 16.77
C GLN A 88 -3.77 -12.79 16.61
N ALA A 89 -2.83 -11.96 17.07
CA ALA A 89 -2.93 -10.51 16.94
C ALA A 89 -2.95 -10.06 15.46
N GLN A 90 -2.14 -10.71 14.61
CA GLN A 90 -2.11 -10.44 13.17
C GLN A 90 -3.41 -10.87 12.48
N ASP A 91 -3.95 -12.04 12.85
CA ASP A 91 -5.21 -12.54 12.29
C ASP A 91 -6.41 -11.70 12.75
N ASP A 92 -6.46 -11.28 14.02
CA ASP A 92 -7.52 -10.40 14.55
C ASP A 92 -7.52 -9.05 13.82
N PHE A 93 -6.33 -8.51 13.56
CA PHE A 93 -6.17 -7.31 12.76
C PHE A 93 -6.67 -7.50 11.32
N ALA A 94 -6.27 -8.60 10.67
CA ALA A 94 -6.72 -8.94 9.33
C ALA A 94 -8.23 -9.13 9.22
N VAL A 95 -8.85 -9.80 10.20
CA VAL A 95 -10.31 -9.96 10.32
C VAL A 95 -10.99 -8.61 10.43
N ALA A 96 -10.48 -7.72 11.28
CA ALA A 96 -11.04 -6.39 11.47
C ALA A 96 -10.91 -5.53 10.19
N SER A 97 -9.76 -5.59 9.52
CA SER A 97 -9.51 -4.89 8.25
C SER A 97 -10.44 -5.40 7.15
N LEU A 98 -10.56 -6.71 7.00
CA LEU A 98 -11.45 -7.35 6.03
C LEU A 98 -12.92 -7.00 6.28
N THR A 99 -13.36 -7.04 7.53
CA THR A 99 -14.74 -6.71 7.91
C THR A 99 -15.07 -5.26 7.55
N ARG A 100 -14.15 -4.32 7.83
CA ARG A 100 -14.31 -2.90 7.50
C ARG A 100 -14.38 -2.68 5.98
N ALA A 101 -13.53 -3.32 5.19
CA ALA A 101 -13.58 -3.18 3.74
C ALA A 101 -14.86 -3.76 3.14
N GLN A 102 -15.30 -4.93 3.60
CA GLN A 102 -16.57 -5.52 3.17
C GLN A 102 -17.76 -4.59 3.49
N GLN A 103 -17.74 -3.96 4.67
CA GLN A 103 -18.76 -3.00 5.07
C GLN A 103 -18.68 -1.70 4.24
N ALA A 104 -17.49 -1.17 3.99
CA ALA A 104 -17.29 0.04 3.18
C ALA A 104 -17.77 -0.13 1.73
N ILE A 105 -17.50 -1.28 1.12
CA ILE A 105 -18.02 -1.64 -0.22
C ILE A 105 -19.54 -1.72 -0.18
N LYS A 106 -20.11 -2.44 0.81
CA LYS A 106 -21.56 -2.61 0.96
C LYS A 106 -22.27 -1.27 1.15
N ASP A 107 -21.68 -0.35 1.90
CA ASP A 107 -22.22 0.98 2.17
C ASP A 107 -21.93 1.96 1.01
N GLY A 108 -21.15 1.55 0.01
CA GLY A 108 -20.84 2.36 -1.17
C GLY A 108 -19.86 3.50 -0.91
N LEU A 109 -19.02 3.39 0.13
CA LEU A 109 -18.09 4.46 0.53
C LEU A 109 -16.98 4.74 -0.49
N PHE A 110 -16.71 3.79 -1.39
CA PHE A 110 -15.68 3.91 -2.43
C PHE A 110 -16.21 4.38 -3.79
N LYS A 111 -17.52 4.62 -3.92
CA LYS A 111 -18.14 4.96 -5.21
C LYS A 111 -17.62 6.27 -5.80
N ASP A 112 -17.25 7.24 -4.96
CA ASP A 112 -16.80 8.56 -5.39
C ASP A 112 -15.33 8.56 -5.84
N GLU A 113 -14.55 7.55 -5.44
CA GLU A 113 -13.11 7.44 -5.70
C GLU A 113 -12.76 6.37 -6.76
N ILE A 114 -13.67 5.41 -7.02
CA ILE A 114 -13.49 4.40 -8.06
C ILE A 114 -14.03 4.89 -9.40
N VAL A 115 -13.17 4.86 -10.43
CA VAL A 115 -13.59 4.98 -11.83
C VAL A 115 -13.84 3.58 -12.40
N PRO A 116 -15.07 3.22 -12.80
CA PRO A 116 -15.36 1.88 -13.30
C PRO A 116 -14.57 1.55 -14.58
N LEU A 117 -14.03 0.34 -14.64
CA LEU A 117 -13.27 -0.16 -15.79
C LEU A 117 -14.11 -1.14 -16.60
N GLN A 118 -14.31 -0.86 -17.89
CA GLN A 118 -14.91 -1.80 -18.83
C GLN A 118 -13.80 -2.70 -19.39
N VAL A 119 -13.88 -4.02 -19.15
CA VAL A 119 -12.91 -5.01 -19.63
C VAL A 119 -13.56 -6.05 -20.52
N MET A 120 -12.80 -6.58 -21.48
CA MET A 120 -13.23 -7.71 -22.31
C MET A 120 -12.72 -9.01 -21.72
N VAL A 121 -13.64 -9.90 -21.33
CA VAL A 121 -13.35 -11.27 -20.91
C VAL A 121 -13.75 -12.20 -22.05
N GLY A 122 -12.78 -12.51 -22.92
CA GLY A 122 -13.06 -13.21 -24.18
C GLY A 122 -13.90 -12.34 -25.12
N LYS A 123 -15.17 -12.71 -25.34
CA LYS A 123 -16.12 -11.94 -26.16
C LYS A 123 -17.12 -11.13 -25.33
N GLU A 124 -17.11 -11.27 -24.01
CA GLU A 124 -18.06 -10.60 -23.12
C GLU A 124 -17.44 -9.34 -22.53
N SER A 125 -18.22 -8.27 -22.49
CA SER A 125 -17.83 -7.02 -21.83
C SER A 125 -18.28 -7.06 -20.37
N LYS A 126 -17.34 -6.93 -19.44
CA LYS A 126 -17.59 -6.89 -17.98
C LYS A 126 -17.25 -5.49 -17.47
N LEU A 127 -18.13 -4.92 -16.66
CA LEU A 127 -17.84 -3.70 -15.91
C LEU A 127 -17.28 -4.09 -14.54
N ILE A 128 -16.11 -3.54 -14.19
CA ILE A 128 -15.50 -3.66 -12.87
C ILE A 128 -15.69 -2.31 -12.17
N SER A 129 -16.52 -2.28 -11.13
CA SER A 129 -16.89 -1.06 -10.39
C SER A 129 -16.52 -1.09 -8.90
N ASP A 130 -16.04 -2.22 -8.40
CA ASP A 130 -15.80 -2.47 -6.98
C ASP A 130 -14.54 -3.30 -6.80
N ASP A 131 -13.89 -3.18 -5.64
CA ASP A 131 -12.75 -4.01 -5.27
C ASP A 131 -13.14 -5.49 -5.19
N GLU A 132 -12.42 -6.34 -5.94
CA GLU A 132 -12.82 -7.74 -6.11
C GLU A 132 -12.36 -8.67 -4.97
N GLN A 133 -11.35 -8.27 -4.18
CA GLN A 133 -10.73 -9.14 -3.18
C GLN A 133 -11.54 -9.25 -1.89
N PRO A 134 -11.98 -8.15 -1.23
CA PRO A 134 -12.63 -8.25 0.07
C PRO A 134 -13.91 -9.12 0.07
N PRO A 135 -14.82 -9.04 -0.94
CA PRO A 135 -16.01 -9.89 -0.97
C PRO A 135 -15.74 -11.39 -1.11
N LYS A 136 -14.57 -11.78 -1.64
CA LYS A 136 -14.21 -13.19 -1.89
C LYS A 136 -13.58 -13.87 -0.66
N ALA A 137 -13.09 -13.10 0.29
CA ALA A 137 -12.38 -13.62 1.44
C ALA A 137 -13.32 -14.26 2.48
N LYS A 138 -12.85 -15.34 3.11
CA LYS A 138 -13.61 -16.14 4.07
C LYS A 138 -13.04 -15.97 5.48
N LEU A 139 -13.71 -15.17 6.30
CA LEU A 139 -13.28 -14.83 7.66
C LEU A 139 -13.02 -16.07 8.53
N ASP A 140 -13.87 -17.10 8.43
CA ASP A 140 -13.76 -18.36 9.18
C ASP A 140 -12.50 -19.17 8.84
N LYS A 141 -11.88 -18.89 7.69
CA LYS A 141 -10.67 -19.59 7.22
C LYS A 141 -9.38 -18.95 7.69
N ILE A 142 -9.39 -17.68 8.08
CA ILE A 142 -8.18 -16.93 8.45
C ILE A 142 -7.34 -17.67 9.51
N PRO A 143 -7.91 -18.14 10.65
CA PRO A 143 -7.11 -18.81 11.68
C PRO A 143 -6.53 -20.15 11.23
N THR A 144 -7.12 -20.77 10.20
CA THR A 144 -6.71 -22.10 9.71
C THR A 144 -5.59 -22.07 8.68
N LEU A 145 -5.23 -20.87 8.19
CA LEU A 145 -4.20 -20.74 7.16
C LEU A 145 -2.82 -21.08 7.70
N LYS A 146 -2.05 -21.78 6.86
CA LYS A 146 -0.65 -22.12 7.13
C LYS A 146 0.24 -20.89 6.97
N PRO A 147 1.35 -20.80 7.72
CA PRO A 147 2.39 -19.80 7.50
C PRO A 147 2.88 -19.83 6.05
N ALA A 148 3.12 -18.66 5.47
CA ALA A 148 3.47 -18.51 4.05
C ALA A 148 4.97 -18.38 3.79
N PHE A 149 5.75 -17.93 4.78
CA PHE A 149 7.15 -17.51 4.55
C PHE A 149 8.19 -18.27 5.38
N ARG A 150 7.80 -18.89 6.50
CA ARG A 150 8.68 -19.78 7.30
C ARG A 150 7.88 -20.81 8.08
N ASP A 151 8.51 -21.95 8.37
CA ASP A 151 7.93 -22.97 9.26
C ASP A 151 7.67 -22.37 10.65
N ALA A 152 6.51 -22.70 11.22
CA ALA A 152 6.01 -22.12 12.48
C ALA A 152 5.95 -20.57 12.50
N GLY A 153 5.89 -19.94 11.32
CA GLY A 153 5.74 -18.50 11.16
C GLY A 153 4.36 -17.98 11.59
N THR A 154 4.26 -16.65 11.65
CA THR A 154 3.04 -15.91 12.02
C THR A 154 2.35 -15.27 10.82
N VAL A 155 3.07 -15.08 9.72
CA VAL A 155 2.57 -14.44 8.51
C VAL A 155 1.91 -15.48 7.60
N THR A 156 0.69 -15.21 7.18
CA THR A 156 -0.14 -16.04 6.31
C THR A 156 -0.70 -15.23 5.15
N ALA A 157 -1.23 -15.92 4.14
CA ALA A 157 -1.90 -15.27 3.02
C ALA A 157 -3.07 -14.36 3.43
N ALA A 158 -3.70 -14.57 4.61
CA ALA A 158 -4.80 -13.72 5.07
C ALA A 158 -4.35 -12.51 5.87
N ASN A 159 -3.12 -12.48 6.39
CA ASN A 159 -2.59 -11.34 7.16
C ASN A 159 -1.43 -10.64 6.41
N SER A 160 -1.28 -10.94 5.11
CA SER A 160 -0.41 -10.28 4.14
C SER A 160 -1.24 -9.68 3.01
N SER A 161 -0.75 -8.61 2.39
CA SER A 161 -1.44 -8.03 1.23
C SER A 161 -1.47 -8.99 0.05
N SER A 162 -2.58 -9.02 -0.68
CA SER A 162 -2.73 -9.83 -1.89
C SER A 162 -1.95 -9.26 -3.09
N ILE A 163 -1.63 -10.11 -4.06
CA ILE A 163 -1.19 -9.68 -5.40
C ILE A 163 -2.39 -9.05 -6.11
N SER A 164 -2.25 -7.82 -6.59
CA SER A 164 -3.37 -7.06 -7.17
C SER A 164 -2.95 -6.21 -8.36
N ASP A 165 -3.94 -5.87 -9.19
CA ASP A 165 -3.83 -4.93 -10.30
C ASP A 165 -4.62 -3.67 -9.97
N GLY A 166 -4.08 -2.49 -10.29
CA GLY A 166 -4.76 -1.23 -9.99
C GLY A 166 -4.00 0.00 -10.46
N ALA A 167 -4.70 1.13 -10.48
CA ALA A 167 -4.11 2.43 -10.72
C ALA A 167 -4.84 3.50 -9.91
N ALA A 168 -4.09 4.49 -9.43
CA ALA A 168 -4.62 5.65 -8.72
C ALA A 168 -3.90 6.92 -9.20
N ALA A 169 -4.63 8.01 -9.35
CA ALA A 169 -4.09 9.28 -9.79
C ALA A 169 -4.77 10.48 -9.10
N LEU A 170 -4.00 11.54 -8.91
CA LEU A 170 -4.39 12.81 -8.32
C LEU A 170 -4.03 13.94 -9.29
N VAL A 171 -4.89 14.95 -9.36
CA VAL A 171 -4.57 16.23 -10.00
C VAL A 171 -4.15 17.21 -8.92
N LEU A 172 -2.94 17.74 -9.05
CA LEU A 172 -2.34 18.65 -8.07
C LEU A 172 -2.12 20.02 -8.70
N MET A 173 -2.44 21.05 -7.93
CA MET A 173 -2.25 22.45 -8.28
C MET A 173 -1.87 23.24 -7.02
N ARG A 174 -1.20 24.39 -7.20
CA ARG A 174 -1.18 25.41 -6.14
C ARG A 174 -2.60 25.93 -5.94
N ARG A 175 -2.99 26.25 -4.69
CA ARG A 175 -4.32 26.81 -4.38
C ARG A 175 -4.63 28.03 -5.26
N SER A 176 -3.67 28.94 -5.44
CA SER A 176 -3.81 30.12 -6.29
C SER A 176 -4.18 29.78 -7.75
N GLU A 177 -3.69 28.66 -8.28
CA GLU A 177 -3.99 28.22 -9.64
C GLU A 177 -5.37 27.57 -9.74
N ALA A 178 -5.75 26.79 -8.72
CA ALA A 178 -7.12 26.26 -8.61
C ALA A 178 -8.15 27.41 -8.53
N ASP A 179 -7.90 28.41 -7.68
CA ASP A 179 -8.78 29.58 -7.50
C ASP A 179 -8.94 30.38 -8.80
N LYS A 180 -7.83 30.63 -9.53
CA LYS A 180 -7.84 31.30 -10.84
C LYS A 180 -8.71 30.57 -11.87
N ARG A 181 -8.79 29.24 -11.77
CA ARG A 181 -9.58 28.38 -12.65
C ARG A 181 -11.01 28.13 -12.15
N GLY A 182 -11.38 28.65 -10.98
CA GLY A 182 -12.69 28.40 -10.36
C GLY A 182 -12.88 26.94 -9.92
N LEU A 183 -11.79 26.22 -9.65
CA LEU A 183 -11.83 24.82 -9.18
C LEU A 183 -11.91 24.80 -7.65
N LYS A 184 -12.71 23.87 -7.09
CA LYS A 184 -12.76 23.61 -5.63
C LYS A 184 -11.76 22.51 -5.26
N PRO A 185 -10.68 22.81 -4.52
CA PRO A 185 -9.75 21.78 -4.06
C PRO A 185 -10.44 20.81 -3.08
N LEU A 186 -10.11 19.51 -3.18
CA LEU A 186 -10.65 18.47 -2.29
C LEU A 186 -9.85 18.37 -0.97
N ALA A 187 -8.54 18.56 -1.03
CA ALA A 187 -7.64 18.47 0.11
C ALA A 187 -6.42 19.39 -0.08
N VAL A 188 -5.63 19.56 0.99
CA VAL A 188 -4.37 20.31 0.97
C VAL A 188 -3.24 19.41 1.49
N ILE A 189 -2.12 19.39 0.79
CA ILE A 189 -0.89 18.75 1.28
C ILE A 189 -0.22 19.71 2.25
N HIS A 190 -0.27 19.40 3.55
CA HIS A 190 0.40 20.20 4.59
C HIS A 190 1.91 19.93 4.67
N GLY A 191 2.34 18.75 4.24
CA GLY A 191 3.73 18.37 4.20
C GLY A 191 3.88 16.91 3.75
N HIS A 192 5.12 16.56 3.44
CA HIS A 192 5.54 15.21 3.15
C HIS A 192 6.90 14.92 3.78
N ALA A 193 7.17 13.65 4.03
CA ALA A 193 8.48 13.17 4.46
C ALA A 193 8.71 11.75 3.95
N ALA A 194 9.95 11.46 3.56
CA ALA A 194 10.43 10.11 3.30
C ALA A 194 11.38 9.68 4.43
N PHE A 195 11.40 8.38 4.70
CA PHE A 195 12.33 7.77 5.64
C PHE A 195 12.86 6.46 5.04
N ALA A 196 14.14 6.20 5.24
CA ALA A 196 14.79 4.99 4.81
C ALA A 196 15.64 4.46 5.97
N ASP A 197 15.63 3.16 6.14
CA ASP A 197 16.42 2.43 7.12
C ASP A 197 17.14 1.27 6.41
N SER A 198 17.80 0.41 7.18
CA SER A 198 18.32 -0.87 6.70
C SER A 198 17.21 -1.65 5.96
N PRO A 199 17.48 -2.28 4.81
CA PRO A 199 16.45 -2.90 3.96
C PRO A 199 15.50 -3.83 4.71
N GLY A 200 16.03 -4.66 5.63
CA GLY A 200 15.22 -5.58 6.42
C GLY A 200 14.33 -4.95 7.48
N LEU A 201 14.47 -3.65 7.74
CA LEU A 201 13.66 -2.88 8.68
C LEU A 201 12.51 -2.12 7.98
N PHE A 202 12.23 -2.40 6.70
CA PHE A 202 11.08 -1.79 6.02
C PHE A 202 9.75 -1.90 6.79
N PRO A 203 9.45 -2.99 7.55
CA PRO A 203 8.17 -3.08 8.25
C PRO A 203 7.97 -2.01 9.32
N VAL A 204 9.06 -1.43 9.86
CA VAL A 204 9.01 -0.36 10.86
C VAL A 204 9.25 1.04 10.26
N ALA A 205 9.60 1.13 8.98
CA ALA A 205 9.90 2.39 8.31
C ALA A 205 8.77 3.45 8.38
N PRO A 206 7.46 3.10 8.37
CA PRO A 206 6.40 4.09 8.53
C PRO A 206 6.50 4.92 9.81
N VAL A 207 7.06 4.37 10.89
CA VAL A 207 7.27 5.09 12.16
C VAL A 207 8.18 6.29 11.94
N GLY A 208 9.36 6.08 11.34
CA GLY A 208 10.31 7.16 11.07
C GLY A 208 9.78 8.19 10.07
N ALA A 209 8.98 7.76 9.08
CA ALA A 209 8.33 8.66 8.13
C ALA A 209 7.31 9.58 8.82
N ILE A 210 6.45 9.04 9.69
CA ILE A 210 5.43 9.79 10.43
C ILE A 210 6.11 10.73 11.43
N GLU A 211 7.08 10.27 12.23
CA GLU A 211 7.81 11.13 13.17
C GLU A 211 8.48 12.32 12.47
N ARG A 212 9.13 12.05 11.32
CA ARG A 212 9.77 13.10 10.51
C ARG A 212 8.73 14.07 9.95
N LEU A 213 7.59 13.58 9.50
CA LEU A 213 6.49 14.43 9.01
C LEU A 213 5.95 15.33 10.12
N MET A 214 5.61 14.75 11.27
CA MET A 214 5.10 15.49 12.44
C MET A 214 6.08 16.57 12.89
N LYS A 215 7.39 16.25 12.95
CA LYS A 215 8.44 17.23 13.24
C LYS A 215 8.51 18.34 12.18
N LYS A 216 8.37 18.02 10.90
CA LYS A 216 8.44 18.98 9.79
C LYS A 216 7.22 19.91 9.76
N THR A 217 6.03 19.40 10.03
CA THR A 217 4.79 20.19 10.03
C THR A 217 4.53 20.89 11.37
N GLY A 218 5.18 20.44 12.44
CA GLY A 218 4.92 20.89 13.81
C GLY A 218 3.63 20.32 14.39
N TRP A 219 3.04 19.29 13.76
CA TRP A 219 1.81 18.67 14.22
C TRP A 219 2.09 17.64 15.30
N SER A 220 1.14 17.48 16.21
CA SER A 220 1.06 16.34 17.10
C SER A 220 0.19 15.23 16.50
N LEU A 221 0.45 13.98 16.88
CA LEU A 221 -0.37 12.84 16.45
C LEU A 221 -1.85 12.98 16.85
N ASN A 222 -2.15 13.75 17.89
CA ASN A 222 -3.51 14.00 18.35
C ASN A 222 -4.30 14.97 17.46
N GLU A 223 -3.62 15.73 16.59
CA GLU A 223 -4.24 16.61 15.61
C GLU A 223 -4.60 15.88 14.30
N VAL A 224 -4.20 14.62 14.16
CA VAL A 224 -4.52 13.80 13.01
C VAL A 224 -5.78 13.00 13.29
N ASP A 225 -6.84 13.29 12.54
CA ASP A 225 -8.12 12.59 12.65
C ASP A 225 -8.05 11.17 12.10
N LEU A 226 -7.25 10.97 11.04
CA LEU A 226 -7.19 9.72 10.29
C LEU A 226 -5.78 9.38 9.84
N PHE A 227 -5.39 8.11 10.03
CA PHE A 227 -4.15 7.53 9.52
C PHE A 227 -4.45 6.41 8.53
N GLU A 228 -3.80 6.48 7.38
CA GLU A 228 -3.79 5.43 6.36
C GLU A 228 -2.40 4.84 6.29
N ILE A 229 -2.24 3.67 6.92
CA ILE A 229 -0.96 2.94 6.97
C ILE A 229 -1.14 1.70 6.09
N ASN A 230 -0.41 1.67 4.98
CA ASN A 230 -0.52 0.57 4.02
C ASN A 230 -0.22 -0.78 4.67
N GLU A 231 -1.14 -1.72 4.54
CA GLU A 231 -1.10 -3.03 5.18
C GLU A 231 -0.34 -4.05 4.30
N ALA A 232 0.94 -3.81 3.99
CA ALA A 232 1.74 -4.79 3.26
C ALA A 232 1.75 -6.15 3.98
N PHE A 233 1.84 -6.10 5.31
CA PHE A 233 1.58 -7.19 6.24
C PHE A 233 0.90 -6.60 7.47
N ALA A 234 0.03 -7.35 8.15
CA ALA A 234 -0.66 -6.89 9.36
C ALA A 234 0.32 -6.34 10.41
N VAL A 235 1.49 -6.98 10.53
CA VAL A 235 2.55 -6.54 11.46
C VAL A 235 3.06 -5.11 11.18
N VAL A 236 3.06 -4.63 9.93
CA VAL A 236 3.50 -3.27 9.57
C VAL A 236 2.60 -2.22 10.22
N SER A 237 1.29 -2.41 10.12
CA SER A 237 0.32 -1.52 10.74
C SER A 237 0.34 -1.66 12.26
N LEU A 238 0.36 -2.89 12.77
CA LEU A 238 0.40 -3.15 14.21
C LEU A 238 1.63 -2.54 14.89
N VAL A 239 2.83 -2.69 14.32
CA VAL A 239 4.05 -2.11 14.90
C VAL A 239 4.03 -0.58 14.84
N THR A 240 3.51 -0.01 13.75
CA THR A 240 3.40 1.44 13.59
C THR A 240 2.43 2.02 14.61
N MET A 241 1.23 1.43 14.73
CA MET A 241 0.22 1.84 15.71
C MET A 241 0.75 1.70 17.14
N SER A 242 1.43 0.59 17.44
CA SER A 242 1.98 0.34 18.77
C SER A 242 3.09 1.33 19.15
N LYS A 243 4.03 1.63 18.24
CA LYS A 243 5.16 2.53 18.52
C LYS A 243 4.76 4.00 18.60
N LEU A 244 3.72 4.40 17.86
CA LEU A 244 3.22 5.78 17.83
C LEU A 244 1.99 6.00 18.72
N GLU A 245 1.53 4.97 19.44
CA GLU A 245 0.34 5.01 20.29
C GLU A 245 -0.92 5.50 19.52
N ILE A 246 -1.04 5.13 18.24
CA ILE A 246 -2.18 5.52 17.40
C ILE A 246 -3.39 4.67 17.80
N PRO A 247 -4.53 5.28 18.21
CA PRO A 247 -5.72 4.54 18.56
C PRO A 247 -6.32 3.80 17.36
N THR A 248 -6.76 2.55 17.57
CA THR A 248 -7.43 1.74 16.53
C THR A 248 -8.59 2.44 15.80
N PRO A 249 -9.42 3.29 16.44
CA PRO A 249 -10.49 4.01 15.73
C PRO A 249 -10.00 5.10 14.77
N ARG A 250 -8.77 5.60 14.92
CA ARG A 250 -8.17 6.64 14.07
C ARG A 250 -7.28 6.08 12.96
N SER A 251 -6.81 4.85 13.09
CA SER A 251 -6.23 4.12 11.97
C SER A 251 -7.37 3.56 11.12
N THR A 252 -7.60 4.10 9.92
CA THR A 252 -8.50 3.45 8.99
C THR A 252 -7.81 2.22 8.42
N CYS A 253 -8.50 1.09 8.55
CA CYS A 253 -8.34 -0.01 7.63
C CYS A 253 -9.66 -0.15 6.88
N THR A 254 -9.97 0.81 6.01
CA THR A 254 -11.01 0.60 4.98
C THR A 254 -10.48 -0.26 3.85
N ALA A 255 -9.15 -0.38 3.78
CA ALA A 255 -8.34 -1.12 2.85
C ALA A 255 -8.01 -2.54 3.36
N ALA A 256 -8.82 -3.56 3.05
CA ALA A 256 -8.51 -4.92 3.47
C ALA A 256 -7.29 -5.47 2.75
N LEU A 257 -6.09 -5.40 3.35
CA LEU A 257 -4.86 -6.07 2.87
C LEU A 257 -4.77 -6.11 1.33
N ALA A 258 -5.13 -5.00 0.72
CA ALA A 258 -5.16 -4.78 -0.71
C ALA A 258 -4.10 -3.71 -0.94
N PRO A 259 -3.09 -3.96 -1.78
CA PRO A 259 -1.93 -3.07 -1.90
C PRO A 259 -2.26 -1.69 -2.48
N TRP A 260 -3.55 -1.40 -2.77
CA TRP A 260 -4.02 -0.20 -3.45
C TRP A 260 -5.21 0.49 -2.81
N ALA A 261 -5.67 0.09 -1.62
CA ALA A 261 -6.93 0.61 -1.13
C ALA A 261 -6.82 2.07 -0.65
N THR A 262 -7.17 2.93 -1.60
CA THR A 262 -8.07 4.09 -1.58
C THR A 262 -8.46 4.71 -0.24
N ARG A 263 -7.47 5.09 0.55
CA ARG A 263 -7.46 6.41 1.17
C ARG A 263 -6.00 6.76 1.44
N SER A 264 -5.51 7.81 0.80
CA SER A 264 -4.26 8.45 1.21
C SER A 264 -4.68 9.63 2.08
N ALA A 265 -4.85 9.41 3.38
CA ALA A 265 -5.07 10.51 4.31
C ALA A 265 -3.76 11.28 4.45
N LEU A 266 -3.54 12.24 3.55
CA LEU A 266 -2.83 13.45 3.93
C LEU A 266 -3.56 14.01 5.16
N PRO A 267 -2.85 14.50 6.18
CA PRO A 267 -3.53 14.88 7.41
C PRO A 267 -4.40 16.10 7.09
N VAL A 268 -5.72 15.90 7.01
CA VAL A 268 -6.71 16.89 6.58
C VAL A 268 -7.26 17.59 7.82
N ARG A 269 -7.20 18.92 7.84
CA ARG A 269 -7.92 19.75 8.82
C ARG A 269 -9.06 20.47 8.12
N GLY A 270 -10.31 20.10 8.40
CA GLY A 270 -11.49 20.81 7.92
C GLY A 270 -12.70 19.90 7.71
N SER A 271 -13.87 20.34 8.19
CA SER A 271 -15.17 19.72 7.96
C SER A 271 -15.48 19.59 6.46
N TRP A 272 -15.93 18.40 6.05
CA TRP A 272 -16.47 18.10 4.72
C TRP A 272 -17.56 19.09 4.28
#